data_AF-A0A6J6CY85-F1
#
_entry.id   AF-A0A6J6CY85-F1
#
_cell.length_a   1.000
_cell.length_b   1.000
_cell.length_c   1.000
_cell.angle_alpha   90.00
_cell.angle_beta   90.00
_cell.angle_gamma   90.00
#
_symmetry.space_group_name_H-M   'P 1'
#
loop_
_entity.id
_entity.type
_entity.pdbx_description
1 polymer ?
#
loop_
_entity_poly.entity_id
_entity_poly.type
_entity_poly.pdbx_seq_one_letter_code
_entity_poly.pdbx_strand_id
1 'polypeptide(L)'
;MSDLFNSNQRPAIDVGISVSRVGGAAQLKSIKGVSGTLKLELAQYRALEAFAMFASDLDAASRQQLARGARLMELLKQPQYSPFPVEEQTVSIWAGTTGKLDEVPVEDVLRFEAELLEHLRRNTKVLTTIRETSKLESDTVAELEKEVAKFKKSFATKAGTPLASNSSEVLEEEDVNQEKIVKQKKK
;
A
#
# COMPACT_ATOMS: atom_id res chain seq x y z
N MET A 1 -4.32 -10.56 24.46
CA MET A 1 -3.73 -11.52 23.50
C MET A 1 -4.78 -12.44 22.85
N SER A 2 -5.94 -12.68 23.46
CA SER A 2 -7.00 -13.54 22.90
C SER A 2 -7.77 -12.91 21.72
N ASP A 3 -8.00 -11.59 21.73
CA ASP A 3 -8.84 -10.94 20.71
C ASP A 3 -8.27 -10.95 19.29
N LEU A 4 -6.96 -10.67 19.09
CA LEU A 4 -6.38 -10.66 17.74
C LEU A 4 -6.38 -12.05 17.08
N PHE A 5 -6.11 -13.09 17.87
CA PHE A 5 -6.15 -14.47 17.39
C PHE A 5 -7.59 -14.88 17.01
N ASN A 6 -8.57 -14.47 17.81
CA ASN A 6 -9.99 -14.71 17.53
C ASN A 6 -10.51 -13.90 16.34
N SER A 7 -9.96 -12.71 16.08
CA SER A 7 -10.24 -11.88 14.89
C SER A 7 -9.45 -12.29 13.64
N ASN A 8 -8.86 -13.49 13.65
CA ASN A 8 -8.09 -14.06 12.54
C ASN A 8 -6.87 -13.21 12.10
N GLN A 9 -6.30 -12.40 13.01
CA GLN A 9 -5.04 -11.72 12.79
C GLN A 9 -3.89 -12.68 13.09
N ARG A 10 -3.12 -13.03 12.06
CA ARG A 10 -1.99 -13.97 12.15
C ARG A 10 -0.80 -13.40 11.40
N PRO A 11 0.35 -13.14 12.04
CA PRO A 11 0.64 -13.30 13.47
C PRO A 11 -0.15 -12.34 14.37
N ALA A 12 -0.54 -12.78 15.57
CA ALA A 12 -1.31 -11.98 16.53
C ALA A 12 -0.42 -11.01 17.33
N ILE A 13 0.27 -10.11 16.63
CA ILE A 13 1.15 -9.10 17.25
C ILE A 13 0.35 -7.84 17.57
N ASP A 14 0.30 -7.50 18.85
CA ASP A 14 -0.27 -6.23 19.30
C ASP A 14 0.76 -5.10 19.16
N VAL A 15 0.63 -4.30 18.11
CA VAL A 15 1.53 -3.18 17.80
C VAL A 15 1.48 -2.04 18.82
N GLY A 16 0.43 -1.94 19.64
CA GLY A 16 0.32 -0.93 20.70
C GLY A 16 1.17 -1.27 21.93
N ILE A 17 1.30 -2.56 22.24
CA ILE A 17 2.09 -3.06 23.38
C ILE A 17 3.49 -3.50 22.94
N SER A 18 3.65 -3.93 21.69
CA SER A 18 4.90 -4.42 21.15
C SER A 18 5.95 -3.31 21.09
N VAL A 19 6.99 -3.46 21.91
CA VAL A 19 8.14 -2.56 21.97
C VAL A 19 9.42 -3.35 21.78
N SER A 20 10.28 -2.88 20.87
CA SER A 20 11.65 -3.38 20.76
C SER A 20 12.56 -2.53 21.63
N ARG A 21 13.29 -3.16 22.56
CA ARG A 21 14.30 -2.49 23.40
C ARG A 21 15.51 -1.98 22.60
N VAL A 22 15.78 -2.60 21.45
CA VAL A 22 16.86 -2.21 20.52
C VAL A 22 16.38 -1.14 19.53
N GLY A 23 15.07 -1.07 19.30
CA GLY A 23 14.44 -0.07 18.44
C GLY A 23 14.89 -0.14 16.98
N GLY A 24 14.92 1.01 16.31
CA GLY A 24 15.29 1.11 14.89
C GLY A 24 16.78 0.95 14.60
N ALA A 25 17.64 0.73 15.60
CA ALA A 25 19.07 0.49 15.39
C ALA A 25 19.36 -0.89 14.77
N ALA A 26 18.45 -1.86 14.96
CA ALA A 26 18.55 -3.20 14.38
C ALA A 26 17.90 -3.31 12.99
N GLN A 27 17.31 -2.23 12.47
CA GLN A 27 16.58 -2.24 11.21
C GLN A 27 17.45 -1.70 10.06
N LEU A 28 17.29 -2.28 8.87
CA LEU A 28 17.80 -1.67 7.63
C LEU A 28 17.14 -0.30 7.41
N LYS A 29 17.86 0.62 6.76
CA LYS A 29 17.40 2.00 6.57
C LYS A 29 16.07 2.06 5.80
N SER A 30 15.89 1.17 4.82
CA SER A 30 14.64 0.97 4.08
C SER A 30 13.45 0.69 5.01
N ILE A 31 13.53 -0.36 5.83
CA ILE A 31 12.49 -0.73 6.81
C ILE A 31 12.28 0.40 7.82
N LYS A 32 13.35 1.01 8.34
CA LYS A 32 13.24 2.09 9.33
C LYS A 32 12.47 3.30 8.78
N GLY A 33 12.65 3.61 7.49
CA GLY A 33 11.95 4.71 6.82
C GLY A 33 10.43 4.50 6.77
N VAL A 34 9.98 3.26 6.59
CA VAL A 34 8.55 2.94 6.43
C VAL A 34 7.88 2.49 7.75
N SER A 35 8.62 1.86 8.65
CA SER A 35 8.09 1.26 9.89
C SER A 35 7.69 2.31 10.93
N GLY A 36 8.31 3.49 10.91
CA GLY A 36 7.95 4.61 11.78
C GLY A 36 6.52 5.09 11.52
N THR A 37 6.19 5.34 10.26
CA THR A 37 4.85 5.75 9.81
C THR A 37 3.84 4.66 10.10
N LEU A 38 4.17 3.40 9.81
CA LEU A 38 3.29 2.26 10.08
C LEU A 38 2.87 2.18 11.56
N LYS A 39 3.83 2.35 12.48
CA LYS A 39 3.53 2.32 13.92
C LYS A 39 2.59 3.45 14.33
N LEU A 40 2.79 4.65 13.79
CA LEU A 40 1.94 5.80 14.07
C LEU A 40 0.50 5.58 13.57
N GLU A 41 0.35 5.14 12.32
CA GLU A 41 -0.96 4.91 11.70
C GLU A 41 -1.74 3.79 12.42
N LEU A 42 -1.09 2.69 12.78
CA LEU A 42 -1.75 1.61 13.52
C LEU A 42 -2.14 2.02 14.94
N ALA A 43 -1.33 2.82 15.63
CA ALA A 43 -1.68 3.34 16.95
C ALA A 43 -2.92 4.24 16.88
N GLN A 44 -2.98 5.12 15.87
CA GLN A 44 -4.14 5.98 15.64
C GLN A 44 -5.38 5.17 15.22
N TYR A 45 -5.21 4.16 14.37
CA TYR A 45 -6.30 3.23 14.01
C TYR A 45 -6.92 2.59 15.24
N ARG A 46 -6.10 2.05 16.17
CA ARG A 46 -6.59 1.43 17.40
C ARG A 46 -7.33 2.41 18.31
N ALA A 47 -6.83 3.63 18.41
CA ALA A 47 -7.52 4.68 19.16
C ALA A 47 -8.90 4.96 18.53
N LEU A 48 -8.94 5.21 17.22
CA LEU A 48 -10.17 5.50 16.48
C LEU A 48 -11.16 4.34 16.46
N GLU A 49 -10.69 3.10 16.35
CA GLU A 49 -11.52 1.89 16.38
C GLU A 49 -12.32 1.82 17.68
N ALA A 50 -11.68 2.09 18.82
CA ALA A 50 -12.36 2.16 20.12
C ALA A 50 -13.37 3.31 20.20
N PHE A 51 -13.07 4.49 19.64
CA PHE A 51 -14.01 5.62 19.61
C PHE A 51 -15.21 5.36 18.69
N ALA A 52 -14.98 4.73 17.54
CA ALA A 52 -16.00 4.42 16.54
C ALA A 52 -17.07 3.43 17.06
N MET A 53 -16.73 2.59 18.05
CA MET A 53 -17.72 1.71 18.69
C MET A 53 -18.78 2.47 19.51
N PHE A 54 -18.49 3.72 19.90
CA PHE A 54 -19.38 4.53 20.74
C PHE A 54 -19.94 5.77 20.03
N ALA A 55 -19.32 6.19 18.92
CA ALA A 55 -19.76 7.34 18.13
C ALA A 55 -20.67 6.92 16.97
N SER A 56 -21.82 7.55 16.82
CA SER A 56 -22.76 7.29 15.73
C SER A 56 -22.37 7.93 14.40
N ASP A 57 -21.54 8.97 14.44
CA ASP A 57 -21.06 9.67 13.25
C ASP A 57 -19.57 9.96 13.39
N LEU A 58 -18.83 9.66 12.32
CA LEU A 58 -17.41 9.93 12.19
C LEU A 58 -17.24 10.86 11.01
N ASP A 59 -16.44 11.91 11.18
CA ASP A 59 -16.08 12.80 10.08
C ASP A 59 -15.30 12.07 8.97
N ALA A 60 -15.20 12.67 7.79
CA ALA A 60 -14.60 12.03 6.63
C ALA A 60 -13.13 11.62 6.86
N ALA A 61 -12.36 12.42 7.62
CA ALA A 61 -10.96 12.10 7.90
C ALA A 61 -10.85 10.87 8.82
N SER A 62 -11.65 10.81 9.88
CA SER A 62 -11.69 9.64 10.77
C SER A 62 -12.12 8.38 10.04
N ARG A 63 -13.11 8.46 9.14
CA ARG A 63 -13.52 7.31 8.30
C ARG A 63 -12.39 6.84 7.38
N GLN A 64 -11.67 7.76 6.74
CA GLN A 64 -10.53 7.40 5.89
C GLN A 64 -9.41 6.74 6.70
N GLN A 65 -9.14 7.25 7.90
CA GLN A 65 -8.10 6.71 8.78
C GLN A 65 -8.45 5.31 9.30
N LEU A 66 -9.71 5.07 9.66
CA LEU A 66 -10.22 3.73 9.96
C LEU A 66 -10.09 2.79 8.76
N ALA A 67 -10.48 3.26 7.59
CA ALA A 67 -10.42 2.50 6.35
C ALA A 67 -8.96 2.12 5.99
N ARG A 68 -8.01 3.04 6.15
CA ARG A 68 -6.58 2.75 5.92
C ARG A 68 -6.04 1.78 6.96
N GLY A 69 -6.34 2.00 8.24
CA GLY A 69 -5.87 1.12 9.30
C GLY A 69 -6.38 -0.32 9.17
N ALA A 70 -7.63 -0.51 8.72
CA ALA A 70 -8.14 -1.84 8.40
C ALA A 70 -7.34 -2.55 7.29
N ARG A 71 -6.91 -1.81 6.25
CA ARG A 71 -6.06 -2.35 5.18
C ARG A 71 -4.64 -2.65 5.65
N LEU A 72 -4.07 -1.80 6.51
CA LEU A 72 -2.76 -2.05 7.12
C LEU A 72 -2.80 -3.29 8.01
N MET A 73 -3.87 -3.49 8.78
CA MET A 73 -4.07 -4.69 9.58
C MET A 73 -4.15 -5.95 8.70
N GLU A 74 -4.87 -5.88 7.58
CA GLU A 74 -4.93 -6.96 6.60
C GLU A 74 -3.56 -7.26 5.98
N LEU A 75 -2.83 -6.23 5.57
CA LEU A 75 -1.50 -6.33 4.97
C LEU A 75 -0.47 -6.98 5.90
N LEU A 76 -0.63 -6.83 7.22
CA LEU A 76 0.23 -7.47 8.21
C LEU A 76 -0.11 -8.94 8.48
N LYS A 77 -1.10 -9.51 7.79
CA LYS A 77 -1.40 -10.93 7.88
C LYS A 77 -0.40 -11.72 7.03
N GLN A 78 0.24 -12.69 7.66
CA GLN A 78 1.23 -13.54 7.02
C GLN A 78 0.96 -15.01 7.37
N PRO A 79 0.83 -15.89 6.36
CA PRO A 79 0.67 -17.32 6.60
C PRO A 79 1.94 -17.92 7.22
N GLN A 80 1.75 -19.03 7.93
CA GLN A 80 2.86 -19.76 8.55
C GLN A 80 3.82 -20.29 7.49
N TYR A 81 5.13 -20.26 7.78
CA TYR A 81 6.20 -20.75 6.90
C TYR A 81 6.37 -19.99 5.57
N SER A 82 5.82 -18.78 5.46
CA SER A 82 5.98 -17.93 4.27
C SER A 82 6.81 -16.69 4.59
N PRO A 83 8.12 -16.80 4.86
CA PRO A 83 8.96 -15.65 5.19
C PRO A 83 8.96 -14.64 4.04
N PHE A 84 8.97 -13.36 4.39
CA PHE A 84 8.90 -12.25 3.43
C PHE A 84 10.28 -11.59 3.31
N PRO A 85 10.86 -11.45 2.10
CA PRO A 85 12.11 -10.72 1.90
C PRO A 85 11.99 -9.25 2.34
N VAL A 86 13.08 -8.64 2.80
CA VAL A 86 13.03 -7.28 3.36
C VAL A 86 12.66 -6.23 2.31
N GLU A 87 13.14 -6.39 1.09
CA GLU A 87 12.80 -5.55 -0.05
C GLU A 87 11.29 -5.56 -0.34
N GLU A 88 10.65 -6.73 -0.24
CA GLU A 88 9.22 -6.90 -0.46
C GLU A 88 8.40 -6.34 0.71
N GLN A 89 8.83 -6.60 1.95
CA GLN A 89 8.21 -5.99 3.14
C GLN A 89 8.27 -4.46 3.06
N THR A 90 9.39 -3.90 2.62
CA THR A 90 9.56 -2.45 2.50
C THR A 90 8.54 -1.87 1.53
N VAL A 91 8.41 -2.46 0.34
CA VAL A 91 7.46 -2.00 -0.68
C VAL A 91 6.01 -2.16 -0.21
N SER A 92 5.68 -3.30 0.40
CA SER A 92 4.35 -3.57 0.96
C SER A 92 3.96 -2.51 1.99
N ILE A 93 4.79 -2.31 3.01
CA ILE A 93 4.54 -1.32 4.07
C ILE A 93 4.49 0.10 3.49
N TRP A 94 5.37 0.43 2.54
CA TRP A 94 5.34 1.72 1.88
C TRP A 94 4.03 1.95 1.13
N ALA A 95 3.54 0.97 0.37
CA ALA A 95 2.28 1.10 -0.39
C ALA A 95 1.07 1.27 0.54
N GLY A 96 1.06 0.56 1.67
CA GLY A 96 0.02 0.72 2.69
C GLY A 96 0.07 2.09 3.39
N THR A 97 1.24 2.52 3.84
CA THR A 97 1.39 3.76 4.63
C THR A 97 1.27 5.04 3.79
N THR A 98 1.51 4.97 2.48
CA THR A 98 1.32 6.12 1.57
C THR A 98 -0.08 6.19 0.94
N GLY A 99 -1.01 5.34 1.39
CA GLY A 99 -2.39 5.35 0.92
C GLY A 99 -2.59 4.78 -0.49
N LYS A 100 -1.59 4.12 -1.08
CA LYS A 100 -1.74 3.50 -2.40
C LYS A 100 -2.76 2.35 -2.37
N LEU A 101 -3.05 1.79 -1.20
CA LEU A 101 -4.06 0.75 -1.02
C LEU A 101 -5.45 1.29 -0.68
N ASP A 102 -5.65 2.61 -0.53
CA ASP A 102 -6.91 3.19 -0.01
C ASP A 102 -8.14 2.85 -0.89
N GLU A 103 -7.95 2.67 -2.19
CA GLU A 103 -9.02 2.29 -3.14
C GLU A 103 -9.27 0.76 -3.21
N VAL A 104 -8.34 -0.05 -2.69
CA VAL A 104 -8.43 -1.51 -2.73
C VAL A 104 -9.40 -1.97 -1.64
N PRO A 105 -10.40 -2.82 -1.95
CA PRO A 105 -11.24 -3.44 -0.93
C PRO A 105 -10.38 -4.26 0.05
N VAL A 106 -10.73 -4.25 1.34
CA VAL A 106 -9.94 -4.93 2.39
C VAL A 106 -9.70 -6.42 2.06
N GLU A 107 -10.73 -7.11 1.57
CA GLU A 107 -10.69 -8.52 1.16
C GLU A 107 -9.76 -8.85 -0.02
N ASP A 108 -9.30 -7.82 -0.73
CA ASP A 108 -8.42 -7.90 -1.89
C ASP A 108 -7.01 -7.41 -1.62
N VAL A 109 -6.72 -6.86 -0.43
CA VAL A 109 -5.41 -6.28 -0.08
C VAL A 109 -4.28 -7.29 -0.24
N LEU A 110 -4.41 -8.50 0.30
CA LEU A 110 -3.37 -9.53 0.20
C LEU A 110 -3.15 -10.02 -1.24
N ARG A 111 -4.21 -10.07 -2.04
CA ARG A 111 -4.11 -10.43 -3.46
C ARG A 111 -3.43 -9.33 -4.25
N PHE A 112 -3.81 -8.08 -3.99
CA PHE A 112 -3.17 -6.91 -4.58
C PHE A 112 -1.68 -6.85 -4.24
N GLU A 113 -1.31 -7.09 -2.97
CA GLU A 113 0.10 -7.15 -2.54
C GLU A 113 0.87 -8.22 -3.32
N ALA A 114 0.37 -9.45 -3.36
CA ALA A 114 1.05 -10.55 -4.02
C ALA A 114 1.24 -10.29 -5.53
N GLU A 115 0.20 -9.80 -6.20
CA GLU A 115 0.25 -9.49 -7.62
C GLU A 115 1.11 -8.25 -7.93
N LEU A 116 1.09 -7.23 -7.06
CA LEU A 116 1.97 -6.06 -7.18
C LEU A 116 3.43 -6.46 -7.04
N LEU A 117 3.78 -7.25 -6.03
CA LEU A 117 5.14 -7.73 -5.82
C LEU A 117 5.62 -8.56 -7.03
N GLU A 118 4.75 -9.41 -7.57
CA GLU A 118 5.05 -10.18 -8.76
C GLU A 118 5.23 -9.30 -10.01
N HIS A 119 4.41 -8.26 -10.17
CA HIS A 119 4.56 -7.25 -11.22
C HIS A 119 5.91 -6.54 -11.10
N LEU A 120 6.32 -6.13 -9.90
CA LEU A 120 7.60 -5.48 -9.66
C LEU A 120 8.78 -6.40 -9.93
N ARG A 121 8.70 -7.68 -9.54
CA ARG A 121 9.74 -8.70 -9.83
C ARG A 121 9.96 -8.88 -11.33
N ARG A 122 8.90 -8.81 -12.14
CA ARG A 122 8.97 -9.05 -13.60
C ARG A 122 9.37 -7.82 -14.39
N ASN A 123 8.94 -6.64 -13.96
CA ASN A 123 8.98 -5.44 -14.79
C ASN A 123 10.03 -4.41 -14.34
N THR A 124 10.59 -4.55 -13.14
CA THR A 124 11.45 -3.51 -12.54
C THR A 124 12.69 -4.10 -11.88
N LYS A 125 13.65 -3.24 -11.55
CA LYS A 125 14.81 -3.59 -10.71
C LYS A 125 14.70 -3.05 -9.28
N VAL A 126 13.56 -2.45 -8.93
CA VAL A 126 13.35 -1.77 -7.64
C VAL A 126 13.67 -2.69 -6.46
N LEU A 127 13.16 -3.92 -6.47
CA LEU A 127 13.39 -4.88 -5.37
C LEU A 127 14.89 -5.20 -5.21
N THR A 128 15.61 -5.36 -6.31
CA THR A 128 17.06 -5.56 -6.31
C THR A 128 17.80 -4.33 -5.77
N THR A 129 17.41 -3.13 -6.21
CA THR A 129 18.00 -1.87 -5.73
C THR A 129 17.82 -1.71 -4.22
N ILE A 130 16.62 -1.98 -3.69
CA ILE A 130 16.36 -1.90 -2.24
C ILE A 130 17.21 -2.92 -1.49
N ARG A 131 17.33 -4.15 -2.01
CA ARG A 131 18.15 -5.20 -1.40
C ARG A 131 19.62 -4.82 -1.32
N GLU A 132 20.18 -4.28 -2.40
CA GLU A 132 21.61 -3.92 -2.48
C GLU A 132 21.94 -2.65 -1.68
N THR A 133 21.11 -1.62 -1.80
CA THR A 133 21.34 -0.32 -1.14
C THR A 133 20.88 -0.31 0.30
N SER A 134 19.98 -1.23 0.69
CA SER A 134 19.27 -1.24 1.98
C SER A 134 18.52 0.06 2.27
N LYS A 135 18.16 0.82 1.24
CA LYS A 135 17.49 2.12 1.32
C LYS A 135 16.31 2.18 0.36
N LEU A 136 15.39 3.10 0.66
CA LEU A 136 14.31 3.48 -0.23
C LEU A 136 14.53 4.97 -0.58
N GLU A 137 15.27 5.22 -1.65
CA GLU A 137 15.63 6.58 -2.09
C GLU A 137 14.54 7.19 -2.98
N SER A 138 14.57 8.52 -3.16
CA SER A 138 13.54 9.27 -3.91
C SER A 138 13.29 8.70 -5.31
N ASP A 139 14.35 8.30 -6.00
CA ASP A 139 14.27 7.83 -7.37
C ASP A 139 13.57 6.47 -7.44
N THR A 140 13.86 5.60 -6.46
CA THR A 140 13.18 4.31 -6.30
C THR A 140 11.72 4.49 -5.93
N VAL A 141 11.40 5.48 -5.10
CA VAL A 141 10.01 5.82 -4.75
C VAL A 141 9.25 6.30 -5.99
N ALA A 142 9.84 7.19 -6.80
CA ALA A 142 9.22 7.68 -8.02
C ALA A 142 8.92 6.55 -9.02
N GLU A 143 9.85 5.59 -9.17
CA GLU A 143 9.63 4.40 -9.98
C GLU A 143 8.50 3.52 -9.42
N LEU A 144 8.46 3.31 -8.10
CA LEU A 144 7.38 2.57 -7.45
C LEU A 144 6.02 3.23 -7.65
N GLU A 145 5.93 4.55 -7.50
CA GLU A 145 4.66 5.27 -7.68
C GLU A 145 4.11 5.09 -9.10
N LYS A 146 4.99 5.18 -10.11
CA LYS A 146 4.63 4.97 -11.50
C LYS A 146 4.14 3.54 -11.75
N GLU A 147 4.85 2.55 -11.24
CA GLU A 147 4.52 1.14 -11.48
C GLU A 147 3.28 0.70 -10.68
N VAL A 148 3.07 1.22 -9.47
CA VAL A 148 1.82 1.02 -8.74
C VAL A 148 0.64 1.64 -9.47
N ALA A 149 0.78 2.88 -9.98
CA ALA A 149 -0.28 3.52 -10.75
C ALA A 149 -0.62 2.74 -12.02
N LYS A 150 0.39 2.20 -12.70
CA LYS A 150 0.21 1.32 -13.86
C LYS A 150 -0.48 0.01 -13.48
N PHE A 151 -0.04 -0.63 -12.40
CA PHE A 151 -0.59 -1.90 -11.93
C PHE A 151 -2.06 -1.77 -11.47
N LYS A 152 -2.41 -0.67 -10.80
CA LYS A 152 -3.80 -0.37 -10.41
C LYS A 152 -4.77 -0.36 -11.60
N LYS A 153 -4.33 0.10 -12.78
CA LYS A 153 -5.15 0.11 -14.00
C LYS A 153 -5.44 -1.31 -14.51
N SER A 154 -4.53 -2.25 -14.26
CA SER A 154 -4.69 -3.66 -14.66
C SER A 154 -5.38 -4.54 -13.60
N PHE A 155 -5.44 -4.12 -12.34
CA PHE A 155 -6.01 -4.92 -11.27
C PHE A 155 -7.55 -4.86 -11.27
N ALA A 156 -8.18 -6.03 -11.24
CA ALA A 156 -9.61 -6.19 -11.06
C ALA A 156 -9.92 -6.76 -9.67
N THR A 157 -10.83 -6.09 -8.96
CA THR A 157 -11.31 -6.59 -7.65
C THR A 157 -12.06 -7.91 -7.80
N LYS A 158 -12.24 -8.68 -6.72
CA LYS A 158 -12.98 -9.95 -6.73
C LYS A 158 -14.42 -9.76 -7.20
N ALA A 159 -14.98 -8.58 -6.93
CA ALA A 159 -16.29 -8.16 -7.40
C ALA A 159 -16.36 -7.89 -8.92
N GLY A 160 -15.23 -8.00 -9.64
CA GLY A 160 -15.14 -7.71 -11.08
C GLY A 160 -15.08 -6.23 -11.41
N THR A 161 -15.08 -5.34 -10.42
CA THR A 161 -14.98 -3.89 -10.62
C THR A 161 -13.52 -3.50 -10.80
N PRO A 162 -13.17 -2.74 -11.86
CA PRO A 162 -11.85 -2.14 -11.97
C PRO A 162 -11.67 -1.07 -10.87
N LEU A 163 -10.47 -1.00 -10.28
CA LEU A 163 -10.15 0.01 -9.26
C LEU A 163 -10.35 1.44 -9.75
N ALA A 164 -10.15 1.67 -11.05
CA ALA A 164 -10.24 2.99 -11.69
C ALA A 164 -11.66 3.58 -11.75
N SER A 165 -12.68 2.93 -11.20
CA SER A 165 -14.07 3.38 -11.33
C SER A 165 -14.45 4.60 -10.48
N ASN A 166 -13.69 4.99 -9.44
CA ASN A 166 -14.18 5.96 -8.44
C ASN A 166 -13.20 7.07 -8.01
N SER A 167 -12.08 7.25 -8.72
CA SER A 167 -11.19 8.40 -8.53
C SER A 167 -11.22 9.23 -9.81
N SER A 168 -12.09 10.24 -9.81
CA SER A 168 -12.08 11.45 -10.65
C SER A 168 -11.05 11.46 -11.78
N GLU A 169 -11.57 11.46 -13.02
CA GLU A 169 -10.84 11.84 -14.22
C GLU A 169 -10.05 13.13 -13.98
N VAL A 170 -8.75 13.00 -13.71
CA VAL A 170 -7.77 13.98 -14.14
C VAL A 170 -7.12 13.36 -15.37
N LEU A 171 -7.84 13.49 -16.48
CA LEU A 171 -7.23 13.32 -17.79
C LEU A 171 -6.17 14.42 -17.90
N GLU A 172 -4.90 14.03 -17.91
CA GLU A 172 -3.83 14.91 -18.36
C GLU A 172 -4.15 15.31 -19.81
N GLU A 173 -4.49 16.58 -20.04
CA GLU A 173 -4.83 17.16 -21.35
C GLU A 173 -3.66 17.22 -22.35
N GLU A 174 -2.58 16.46 -22.16
CA GLU A 174 -1.33 16.67 -22.91
C GLU A 174 -1.16 15.82 -24.19
N ASP A 175 -2.03 14.83 -24.49
CA ASP A 175 -1.78 13.89 -25.60
C ASP A 175 -2.75 13.93 -26.80
N VAL A 176 -3.58 14.97 -26.95
CA VAL A 176 -4.53 15.07 -28.10
C VAL A 176 -4.07 16.03 -29.22
N ASN A 177 -2.90 16.66 -29.13
CA ASN A 177 -2.52 17.70 -30.10
C ASN A 177 -1.25 17.45 -30.91
N GLN A 178 -1.01 16.21 -31.34
CA GLN A 178 -0.02 15.93 -32.39
C GLN A 178 -0.44 14.80 -33.34
N GLU A 179 -1.58 14.94 -34.03
CA GLU A 179 -1.78 14.22 -35.30
C GLU A 179 -2.93 14.79 -36.16
N LYS A 180 -2.81 16.06 -36.59
CA LYS A 180 -3.47 16.52 -37.83
C LYS A 180 -2.45 16.62 -38.95
N ILE A 181 -2.14 15.47 -39.53
CA ILE A 181 -1.39 15.36 -40.77
C ILE A 181 -2.14 16.09 -41.89
N VAL A 182 -1.42 17.00 -42.54
CA VAL A 182 -1.79 17.84 -43.67
C VAL A 182 -2.43 17.01 -44.79
N LYS A 183 -3.74 17.19 -45.03
CA LYS A 183 -4.35 16.77 -46.30
C LYS A 183 -4.03 17.79 -47.39
N GLN A 184 -3.04 17.45 -48.21
CA GLN A 184 -2.90 17.93 -49.59
C GLN A 184 -4.26 17.81 -50.32
N LYS A 185 -4.62 18.84 -51.09
CA LYS A 185 -5.36 18.63 -52.35
C LYS A 185 -4.82 19.54 -53.45
N LYS A 186 -4.31 18.87 -54.49
CA LYS A 186 -3.96 19.35 -55.82
C LYS A 186 -5.22 19.57 -56.66
N LYS A 187 -5.04 20.48 -57.64
CA LYS A 187 -5.84 20.79 -58.85
C LYS A 187 -7.14 21.56 -58.64
#